data_AF-A0A1R1C5Q6-F1
#
_entry.id   AF-A0A1R1C5Q6-F1
#
_cell.length_a   1.000
_cell.length_b   1.000
_cell.length_c   1.000
_cell.angle_alpha   90.00
_cell.angle_beta   90.00
_cell.angle_gamma   90.00
#
_symmetry.space_group_name_H-M   'P 1'
#
loop_
_entity.id
_entity.type
_entity.pdbx_description
1 polymer ?
#
loop_
_entity_poly.entity_id
_entity_poly.type
_entity_poly.pdbx_seq_one_letter_code
_entity_poly.pdbx_strand_id
1 'polypeptide(L)'
;MWFGREDRSLVGRIIKSVLVSVMLIASVWSLVACSASSIEQERKVYTREATNEGNIRAQSQGHGLNGALVNEISKSFEAKGIQLMNNMSADDDHGGISYMYLLNGSGRHIVKVHIFGNKAARVAGMKQMYSENGDEAVLENVLGRTTIRSKDYVSLVYTASGGEKDEYEPDVLQVFQHVLEQLR
;
A
#
# COMPACT_ATOMS: atom_id res chain seq x y z
N MET A 1 24.14 56.97 -62.89
CA MET A 1 22.80 57.18 -62.31
C MET A 1 22.15 55.80 -62.20
N TRP A 2 21.82 55.39 -60.97
CA TRP A 2 20.95 54.26 -60.58
C TRP A 2 21.44 52.82 -60.85
N PHE A 3 21.84 52.14 -59.77
CA PHE A 3 21.62 50.70 -59.62
C PHE A 3 20.83 50.50 -58.32
N GLY A 4 19.65 49.91 -58.43
CA GLY A 4 18.80 49.57 -57.29
C GLY A 4 17.77 48.53 -57.68
N ARG A 5 17.93 47.30 -57.16
CA ARG A 5 16.96 46.21 -56.90
C ARG A 5 17.70 44.87 -56.96
N GLU A 6 17.54 43.89 -56.07
CA GLU A 6 16.72 43.76 -54.87
C GLU A 6 17.21 42.52 -54.11
N ASP A 7 17.79 42.72 -52.92
CA ASP A 7 18.44 41.70 -52.08
C ASP A 7 17.41 40.98 -51.19
N ARG A 8 16.42 40.31 -51.78
CA ARG A 8 15.28 39.72 -51.04
C ARG A 8 15.24 38.19 -50.93
N SER A 9 16.19 37.45 -51.50
CA SER A 9 16.10 35.98 -51.53
C SER A 9 16.92 35.23 -50.46
N LEU A 10 17.95 35.86 -49.88
CA LEU A 10 18.91 35.17 -48.99
C LEU A 10 18.47 35.20 -47.51
N VAL A 11 17.91 36.32 -47.06
CA VAL A 11 17.49 36.53 -45.65
C VAL A 11 16.36 35.55 -45.24
N GLY A 12 15.41 35.29 -46.14
CA GLY A 12 14.28 34.38 -45.86
C GLY A 12 14.68 32.90 -45.73
N ARG A 13 15.83 32.49 -46.30
CA ARG A 13 16.31 31.10 -46.23
C ARG A 13 17.07 30.83 -44.93
N ILE A 14 17.85 31.80 -44.46
CA ILE A 14 18.60 31.72 -43.19
C ILE A 14 17.64 31.75 -42.00
N ILE A 15 16.61 32.61 -42.01
CA ILE A 15 15.61 32.69 -40.94
C ILE A 15 14.82 31.37 -40.80
N LYS A 16 14.46 30.74 -41.93
CA LYS A 16 13.79 29.42 -41.90
C LYS A 16 14.69 28.31 -41.37
N SER A 17 15.99 28.33 -41.70
CA SER A 17 16.97 27.35 -41.21
C SER A 17 17.18 27.45 -39.69
N VAL A 18 17.26 28.67 -39.15
CA VAL A 18 17.48 28.90 -37.71
C VAL A 18 16.24 28.53 -36.90
N LEU A 19 15.03 28.83 -37.40
CA LEU A 19 13.78 28.46 -36.73
C LEU A 19 13.57 26.94 -36.64
N VAL A 20 13.89 26.19 -37.69
CA VAL A 20 13.77 24.72 -37.68
C VAL A 20 14.79 24.08 -36.72
N SER A 21 15.99 24.62 -36.62
CA SER A 21 17.02 24.10 -35.72
C SER A 21 16.72 24.36 -34.24
N VAL A 22 16.16 25.54 -33.90
CA VAL A 22 15.73 25.85 -32.52
C VAL A 22 14.53 25.00 -32.10
N MET A 23 13.59 24.72 -33.01
CA MET A 23 12.41 23.91 -32.72
C MET A 23 12.77 22.43 -32.46
N LEU A 24 13.80 21.90 -33.13
CA LEU A 24 14.29 20.53 -32.91
C LEU A 24 15.07 20.37 -31.59
N ILE A 25 15.81 21.40 -31.15
CA ILE A 25 16.54 21.37 -29.88
C ILE A 25 15.57 21.43 -28.69
N ALA A 26 14.49 22.20 -28.78
CA ALA A 26 13.47 22.27 -27.72
C ALA A 26 12.73 20.93 -27.50
N SER A 27 12.52 20.15 -28.57
CA SER A 27 11.90 18.81 -28.47
C SER A 27 12.79 17.74 -27.82
N VAL A 28 14.10 17.92 -27.77
CA VAL A 28 15.00 16.96 -27.10
C VAL A 28 15.01 17.20 -25.58
N TRP A 29 14.85 18.44 -25.13
CA TRP A 29 14.85 18.77 -23.70
C TRP A 29 13.55 18.34 -23.00
N SER A 30 12.43 18.33 -23.69
CA SER A 30 11.15 17.84 -23.16
C SER A 30 11.09 16.32 -23.01
N LEU A 31 11.92 15.56 -23.72
CA LEU A 31 11.99 14.10 -23.57
C LEU A 31 12.81 13.65 -22.35
N VAL A 32 13.85 14.40 -21.98
CA VAL A 32 14.69 14.06 -20.80
C VAL A 32 13.93 14.30 -19.48
N ALA A 33 13.04 15.31 -19.45
CA ALA A 33 12.23 15.62 -18.29
C ALA A 33 11.14 14.57 -17.99
N CYS A 34 10.58 13.90 -19.01
CA CYS A 34 9.63 12.81 -18.81
C CYS A 34 10.29 11.48 -18.42
N SER A 35 11.56 11.27 -18.78
CA SER A 35 12.30 10.05 -18.41
C SER A 35 12.86 10.07 -16.99
N ALA A 36 13.14 11.24 -16.42
CA ALA A 36 13.62 11.34 -15.04
C ALA A 36 12.53 10.97 -14.03
N SER A 37 11.29 11.42 -14.25
CA SER A 37 10.15 11.07 -13.40
C SER A 37 9.80 9.59 -13.44
N SER A 38 9.93 8.93 -14.60
CA SER A 38 9.67 7.49 -14.71
C SER A 38 10.76 6.67 -14.02
N ILE A 39 12.03 7.04 -14.16
CA ILE A 39 13.14 6.35 -13.49
C ILE A 39 13.06 6.54 -11.97
N GLU A 40 12.70 7.72 -11.50
CA GLU A 40 12.58 8.00 -10.07
C GLU A 40 11.37 7.29 -9.44
N GLN A 41 10.26 7.18 -10.18
CA GLN A 41 9.08 6.43 -9.76
C GLN A 41 9.32 4.92 -9.75
N GLU A 42 10.00 4.36 -10.76
CA GLU A 42 10.42 2.97 -10.77
C GLU A 42 11.44 2.67 -9.66
N ARG A 43 12.38 3.60 -9.40
CA ARG A 43 13.32 3.51 -8.29
C ARG A 43 12.59 3.56 -6.95
N LYS A 44 11.59 4.42 -6.76
CA LYS A 44 10.77 4.46 -5.52
C LYS A 44 9.95 3.19 -5.29
N VAL A 45 9.46 2.56 -6.36
CA VAL A 45 8.81 1.23 -6.29
C VAL A 45 9.82 0.16 -5.86
N TYR A 46 11.04 0.19 -6.41
CA TYR A 46 12.09 -0.76 -6.06
C TYR A 46 12.76 -0.51 -4.70
N THR A 47 12.78 0.74 -4.22
CA THR A 47 13.45 1.17 -2.98
C THR A 47 12.51 1.15 -1.76
N ARG A 48 11.26 0.68 -1.92
CA ARG A 48 10.23 0.62 -0.85
C ARG A 48 9.76 1.98 -0.30
N GLU A 49 10.24 3.11 -0.84
CA GLU A 49 9.81 4.45 -0.42
C GLU A 49 8.35 4.73 -0.77
N ALA A 50 7.84 4.22 -1.90
CA ALA A 50 6.42 4.39 -2.27
C ALA A 50 5.48 3.67 -1.29
N THR A 51 5.87 2.48 -0.82
CA THR A 51 5.13 1.73 0.21
C THR A 51 5.17 2.46 1.54
N ASN A 52 6.32 3.05 1.90
CA ASN A 52 6.48 3.78 3.16
C ASN A 52 5.73 5.12 3.14
N GLU A 53 5.76 5.87 2.03
CA GLU A 53 4.98 7.11 1.84
C GLU A 53 3.46 6.83 1.82
N GLY A 54 3.03 5.70 1.24
CA GLY A 54 1.63 5.26 1.26
C GLY A 54 1.17 4.86 2.67
N ASN A 55 2.03 4.17 3.43
CA ASN A 55 1.77 3.75 4.80
C ASN A 55 1.74 4.95 5.78
N ILE A 56 2.66 5.91 5.62
CA ILE A 56 2.65 7.19 6.34
C ILE A 56 1.40 7.98 5.97
N ARG A 57 0.99 7.98 4.69
CA ARG A 57 -0.27 8.62 4.27
C ARG A 57 -1.48 7.94 4.89
N ALA A 58 -1.59 6.62 4.89
CA ALA A 58 -2.69 5.89 5.53
C ALA A 58 -2.73 6.08 7.05
N GLN A 59 -1.57 6.10 7.73
CA GLN A 59 -1.46 6.44 9.14
C GLN A 59 -1.85 7.91 9.41
N SER A 60 -1.49 8.84 8.52
CA SER A 60 -1.84 10.26 8.63
C SER A 60 -3.29 10.58 8.23
N GLN A 61 -3.90 9.78 7.36
CA GLN A 61 -5.30 9.92 6.95
C GLN A 61 -6.24 9.18 7.91
N GLY A 62 -5.74 8.15 8.60
CA GLY A 62 -6.38 7.46 9.72
C GLY A 62 -6.35 8.27 11.02
N HIS A 63 -6.75 9.54 10.99
CA HIS A 63 -7.01 10.30 12.20
C HIS A 63 -8.24 9.74 12.92
N GLY A 64 -8.07 9.20 14.13
CA GLY A 64 -9.15 8.65 14.97
C GLY A 64 -8.86 7.27 15.55
N LEU A 65 -9.92 6.53 15.88
CA LEU A 65 -9.88 5.22 16.57
C LEU A 65 -9.04 4.16 15.82
N ASN A 66 -8.97 4.24 14.49
CA ASN A 66 -8.21 3.31 13.63
C ASN A 66 -6.70 3.41 13.87
N GLY A 67 -6.15 4.62 14.01
CA GLY A 67 -4.72 4.82 14.27
C GLY A 67 -4.30 4.30 15.65
N ALA A 68 -5.17 4.42 16.65
CA ALA A 68 -4.93 3.86 17.98
C ALA A 68 -4.87 2.33 17.95
N LEU A 69 -5.80 1.69 17.24
CA LEU A 69 -5.84 0.23 17.09
C LEU A 69 -4.59 -0.31 16.36
N VAL A 70 -4.18 0.32 15.26
CA VAL A 70 -2.99 -0.08 14.50
C VAL A 70 -1.72 0.06 15.33
N ASN A 71 -1.60 1.15 16.10
CA ASN A 71 -0.48 1.36 17.01
C ASN A 71 -0.45 0.29 18.11
N GLU A 72 -1.61 -0.07 18.67
CA GLU A 72 -1.71 -1.10 19.70
C GLU A 72 -1.29 -2.48 19.17
N ILE A 73 -1.73 -2.82 17.95
CA ILE A 73 -1.30 -4.04 17.26
C ILE A 73 0.23 -4.04 17.11
N SER A 74 0.81 -2.96 16.59
CA SER A 74 2.26 -2.86 16.39
C SER A 74 3.03 -3.06 17.69
N LYS A 75 2.64 -2.39 18.77
CA LYS A 75 3.27 -2.51 20.09
C LYS A 75 3.12 -3.90 20.69
N SER A 76 1.94 -4.49 20.55
CA SER A 76 1.65 -5.83 21.08
C SER A 76 2.51 -6.90 20.40
N PHE A 77 2.71 -6.81 19.09
CA PHE A 77 3.62 -7.71 18.37
C PHE A 77 5.09 -7.45 18.73
N GLU A 78 5.50 -6.18 18.85
CA GLU A 78 6.87 -5.83 19.27
C GLU A 78 7.20 -6.36 20.67
N ALA A 79 6.25 -6.33 21.61
CA ALA A 79 6.39 -6.89 22.95
C ALA A 79 6.59 -8.42 22.95
N LYS A 80 6.18 -9.11 21.87
CA LYS A 80 6.44 -10.53 21.63
C LYS A 80 7.75 -10.80 20.88
N GLY A 81 8.51 -9.76 20.55
CA GLY A 81 9.71 -9.88 19.72
C GLY A 81 9.40 -10.19 18.24
N ILE A 82 8.17 -9.93 17.79
CA ILE A 82 7.72 -10.21 16.43
C ILE A 82 7.60 -8.87 15.69
N GLN A 83 8.34 -8.73 14.58
CA GLN A 83 8.30 -7.53 13.76
C GLN A 83 7.17 -7.63 12.72
N LEU A 84 6.32 -6.61 12.68
CA LEU A 84 5.36 -6.44 11.59
C LEU A 84 6.02 -5.74 10.41
N MET A 85 6.18 -6.45 9.29
CA MET A 85 6.88 -5.94 8.10
C MET A 85 5.96 -5.88 6.88
N ASN A 86 6.38 -5.09 5.88
CA ASN A 86 5.71 -4.96 4.58
C ASN A 86 4.22 -4.62 4.71
N ASN A 87 3.89 -3.54 5.45
CA ASN A 87 2.51 -3.10 5.61
C ASN A 87 1.91 -2.69 4.27
N MET A 88 0.80 -3.31 3.90
CA MET A 88 -0.06 -2.86 2.81
C MET A 88 -1.43 -2.53 3.37
N SER A 89 -2.00 -1.40 2.93
CA SER A 89 -3.35 -1.00 3.29
C SER A 89 -4.25 -0.90 2.06
N ALA A 90 -5.52 -1.24 2.22
CA ALA A 90 -6.55 -1.04 1.22
C ALA A 90 -7.84 -0.57 1.91
N ASP A 91 -8.42 0.53 1.41
CA ASP A 91 -9.75 0.96 1.80
C ASP A 91 -10.79 0.00 1.21
N ASP A 92 -11.86 -0.26 1.95
CA ASP A 92 -13.06 -0.85 1.38
C ASP A 92 -13.98 0.26 0.84
N ASP A 93 -14.78 -0.06 -0.18
CA ASP A 93 -15.71 0.90 -0.79
C ASP A 93 -16.82 1.41 0.16
N HIS A 94 -16.83 0.95 1.41
CA HIS A 94 -17.85 1.19 2.43
C HIS A 94 -17.28 1.91 3.67
N GLY A 95 -16.07 2.48 3.57
CA GLY A 95 -15.44 3.27 4.61
C GLY A 95 -14.70 2.48 5.69
N GLY A 96 -14.48 1.19 5.48
CA GLY A 96 -13.53 0.38 6.24
C GLY A 96 -12.13 0.39 5.62
N ILE A 97 -11.18 -0.18 6.34
CA ILE A 97 -9.78 -0.28 5.92
C ILE A 97 -9.20 -1.62 6.35
N SER A 98 -8.40 -2.21 5.48
CA SER A 98 -7.68 -3.45 5.72
C SER A 98 -6.19 -3.20 5.71
N TYR A 99 -5.48 -3.74 6.70
CA TYR A 99 -4.02 -3.78 6.75
C TYR A 99 -3.53 -5.22 6.60
N MET A 100 -2.34 -5.40 6.03
CA MET A 100 -1.67 -6.68 5.92
C MET A 100 -0.20 -6.55 6.30
N TYR A 101 0.26 -7.43 7.18
CA TYR A 101 1.62 -7.49 7.69
C TYR A 101 2.20 -8.88 7.50
N LEU A 102 3.51 -8.96 7.25
CA LEU A 102 4.29 -10.17 7.33
C LEU A 102 4.99 -10.24 8.69
N LEU A 103 4.91 -11.38 9.38
CA LEU A 103 5.62 -11.58 10.65
C LEU A 103 7.10 -11.87 10.34
N ASN A 104 7.99 -11.04 10.90
CA ASN A 104 9.45 -11.12 10.68
C ASN A 104 9.83 -11.18 9.18
N GLY A 105 9.01 -10.58 8.31
CA GLY A 105 9.20 -10.59 6.86
C GLY A 105 8.85 -11.90 6.15
N SER A 106 8.34 -12.91 6.87
CA SER A 106 7.97 -14.20 6.30
C SER A 106 6.66 -14.12 5.52
N GLY A 107 6.71 -14.46 4.23
CA GLY A 107 5.50 -14.62 3.41
C GLY A 107 4.62 -15.80 3.81
N ARG A 108 5.09 -16.66 4.72
CA ARG A 108 4.32 -17.78 5.26
C ARG A 108 3.42 -17.40 6.43
N HIS A 109 3.70 -16.28 7.09
CA HIS A 109 3.03 -15.81 8.28
C HIS A 109 2.47 -14.41 8.06
N ILE A 110 1.18 -14.35 7.80
CA ILE A 110 0.49 -13.12 7.41
C ILE A 110 -0.53 -12.76 8.48
N VAL A 111 -0.48 -11.53 8.96
CA VAL A 111 -1.53 -10.94 9.81
C VAL A 111 -2.29 -9.90 9.00
N LYS A 112 -3.61 -10.01 8.98
CA LYS A 112 -4.51 -9.02 8.40
C LYS A 112 -5.40 -8.42 9.47
N VAL A 113 -5.62 -7.12 9.37
CA VAL A 113 -6.46 -6.33 10.28
C VAL A 113 -7.53 -5.68 9.43
N HIS A 114 -8.77 -6.11 9.59
CA HIS A 114 -9.92 -5.53 8.91
C HIS A 114 -10.71 -4.68 9.89
N ILE A 115 -10.83 -3.39 9.60
CA ILE A 115 -11.60 -2.43 10.39
C ILE A 115 -12.77 -1.97 9.52
N PHE A 116 -13.99 -2.27 9.94
CA PHE A 116 -15.20 -1.96 9.19
C PHE A 116 -15.93 -0.76 9.80
N GLY A 117 -16.87 -0.17 9.06
CA GLY A 117 -17.69 0.93 9.58
C GLY A 117 -18.61 0.54 10.75
N ASN A 118 -19.00 -0.74 10.86
CA ASN A 118 -19.81 -1.28 11.96
C ASN A 118 -19.79 -2.83 11.99
N LYS A 119 -20.40 -3.43 13.02
CA LYS A 119 -20.49 -4.89 13.20
C LYS A 119 -21.21 -5.61 12.06
N ALA A 120 -22.27 -5.03 11.50
CA ALA A 120 -23.00 -5.66 10.39
C ALA A 120 -22.16 -5.71 9.12
N ALA A 121 -21.42 -4.63 8.83
CA ALA A 121 -20.46 -4.57 7.73
C ALA A 121 -19.33 -5.59 7.92
N ARG A 122 -18.79 -5.72 9.14
CA ARG A 122 -17.82 -6.78 9.47
C ARG A 122 -18.36 -8.17 9.17
N VAL A 123 -19.55 -8.50 9.67
CA VAL A 123 -20.19 -9.80 9.46
C VAL A 123 -20.35 -10.10 7.96
N ALA A 124 -20.81 -9.12 7.18
CA ALA A 124 -20.98 -9.28 5.73
C ALA A 124 -19.63 -9.42 5.00
N GLY A 125 -18.66 -8.57 5.31
CA GLY A 125 -17.34 -8.55 4.69
C GLY A 125 -16.54 -9.83 4.98
N MET A 126 -16.56 -10.30 6.22
CA MET A 126 -15.91 -11.55 6.59
C MET A 126 -16.57 -12.76 5.91
N LYS A 127 -17.90 -12.77 5.77
CA LYS A 127 -18.61 -13.81 5.02
C LYS A 127 -18.19 -13.81 3.56
N GLN A 128 -18.00 -12.64 2.96
CA GLN A 128 -17.56 -12.53 1.58
C GLN A 128 -16.10 -12.96 1.39
N MET A 129 -15.19 -12.53 2.26
CA MET A 129 -13.75 -12.78 2.11
C MET A 129 -13.33 -14.19 2.54
N TYR A 130 -13.95 -14.71 3.60
CA TYR A 130 -13.51 -15.93 4.27
C TYR A 130 -14.60 -17.00 4.35
N SER A 131 -15.81 -16.74 3.85
CA SER A 131 -16.99 -17.59 4.09
C SER A 131 -17.34 -17.74 5.58
N GLU A 132 -16.88 -16.82 6.42
CA GLU A 132 -17.02 -16.85 7.88
C GLU A 132 -17.74 -15.61 8.40
N ASN A 133 -18.74 -15.79 9.27
CA ASN A 133 -19.53 -14.69 9.84
C ASN A 133 -19.45 -14.63 11.39
N GLY A 134 -18.73 -15.57 12.01
CA GLY A 134 -18.57 -15.66 13.45
C GLY A 134 -17.55 -14.68 14.02
N ASP A 135 -17.43 -14.71 15.35
CA ASP A 135 -16.41 -13.96 16.08
C ASP A 135 -15.09 -14.73 16.18
N GLU A 136 -15.15 -16.06 16.11
CA GLU A 136 -13.97 -16.93 16.06
C GLU A 136 -14.12 -17.97 14.95
N ALA A 137 -13.05 -18.22 14.22
CA ALA A 137 -12.99 -19.32 13.25
C ALA A 137 -11.56 -19.86 13.14
N VAL A 138 -11.43 -21.13 12.77
CA VAL A 138 -10.17 -21.76 12.34
C VAL A 138 -10.44 -22.50 11.04
N LEU A 139 -9.80 -22.06 9.97
CA LEU A 139 -9.89 -22.64 8.63
C LEU A 139 -8.57 -23.34 8.33
N GLU A 140 -8.59 -24.66 8.29
CA GLU A 140 -7.39 -25.45 7.98
C GLU A 140 -7.56 -26.26 6.69
N ASN A 141 -6.54 -26.21 5.83
CA ASN A 141 -6.45 -27.03 4.64
C ASN A 141 -4.97 -27.40 4.35
N VAL A 142 -4.74 -28.05 3.21
CA VAL A 142 -3.41 -28.49 2.78
C VAL A 142 -2.43 -27.34 2.53
N LEU A 143 -2.91 -26.12 2.29
CA LEU A 143 -2.09 -24.94 2.00
C LEU A 143 -1.71 -24.16 3.27
N GLY A 144 -2.48 -24.30 4.35
CA GLY A 144 -2.22 -23.58 5.58
C GLY A 144 -3.37 -23.65 6.59
N ARG A 145 -3.22 -22.83 7.64
CA ARG A 145 -4.20 -22.62 8.69
C ARG A 145 -4.44 -21.13 8.84
N THR A 146 -5.70 -20.73 8.81
CA THR A 146 -6.14 -19.35 9.01
C THR A 146 -6.99 -19.28 10.27
N THR A 147 -6.55 -18.49 11.24
CA THR A 147 -7.26 -18.27 12.49
C THR A 147 -7.82 -16.85 12.51
N ILE A 148 -9.12 -16.74 12.81
CA ILE A 148 -9.87 -15.49 12.80
C ILE A 148 -10.34 -15.19 14.22
N ARG A 149 -10.14 -13.95 14.67
CA ARG A 149 -10.72 -13.41 15.90
C ARG A 149 -11.33 -12.04 15.61
N SER A 150 -12.55 -11.83 16.03
CA SER A 150 -13.31 -10.63 15.73
C SER A 150 -14.06 -10.12 16.95
N LYS A 151 -14.25 -8.81 17.00
CA LYS A 151 -15.11 -8.16 17.97
C LYS A 151 -15.62 -6.84 17.39
N ASP A 152 -16.90 -6.58 17.59
CA ASP A 152 -17.59 -5.40 17.08
C ASP A 152 -17.36 -5.19 15.59
N TYR A 153 -16.66 -4.12 15.22
CA TYR A 153 -16.39 -3.72 13.85
C TYR A 153 -14.99 -4.12 13.36
N VAL A 154 -14.25 -4.95 14.12
CA VAL A 154 -12.88 -5.36 13.80
C VAL A 154 -12.79 -6.88 13.64
N SER A 155 -12.00 -7.31 12.65
CA SER A 155 -11.58 -8.71 12.48
C SER A 155 -10.07 -8.80 12.29
N LEU A 156 -9.43 -9.62 13.10
CA LEU A 156 -8.02 -9.96 13.04
C LEU A 156 -7.88 -11.37 12.46
N VAL A 157 -7.04 -11.51 11.45
CA VAL A 157 -6.85 -12.75 10.72
C VAL A 157 -5.37 -13.09 10.69
N TYR A 158 -5.03 -14.30 11.06
CA TYR A 158 -3.68 -14.82 10.95
C TYR A 158 -3.67 -16.04 10.05
N THR A 159 -2.84 -16.03 9.02
CA THR A 159 -2.64 -17.16 8.13
C THR A 159 -1.21 -17.63 8.24
N ALA A 160 -1.04 -18.89 8.65
CA ALA A 160 0.21 -19.64 8.57
C ALA A 160 0.11 -20.63 7.40
N SER A 161 1.12 -20.68 6.54
CA SER A 161 1.14 -21.54 5.36
C SER A 161 2.41 -22.38 5.30
N GLY A 162 2.35 -23.51 4.59
CA GLY A 162 3.43 -24.49 4.57
C GLY A 162 3.48 -25.34 5.86
N GLY A 163 4.66 -25.88 6.18
CA GLY A 163 4.88 -26.79 7.32
C GLY A 163 5.06 -26.11 8.68
N GLU A 164 5.10 -24.78 8.73
CA GLU A 164 5.36 -23.97 9.93
C GLU A 164 4.04 -23.40 10.50
N LYS A 165 2.99 -24.22 10.64
CA LYS A 165 1.66 -23.70 10.97
C LYS A 165 1.53 -23.13 12.40
N ASP A 166 2.40 -23.57 13.31
CA ASP A 166 2.23 -23.34 14.75
C ASP A 166 3.25 -22.36 15.37
N GLU A 167 4.22 -21.86 14.60
CA GLU A 167 5.37 -21.09 15.13
C GLU A 167 4.94 -19.83 15.91
N TYR A 168 4.05 -19.03 15.33
CA TYR A 168 3.59 -17.77 15.93
C TYR A 168 2.17 -17.82 16.48
N GLU A 169 1.43 -18.92 16.30
CA GLU A 169 -0.01 -18.96 16.64
C GLU A 169 -0.29 -18.58 18.11
N PRO A 170 0.42 -19.13 19.12
CA PRO A 170 0.15 -18.80 20.51
C PRO A 170 0.35 -17.31 20.83
N ASP A 171 1.39 -16.68 20.28
CA ASP A 171 1.67 -15.27 20.52
C ASP A 171 0.73 -14.36 19.74
N VAL A 172 0.42 -14.72 18.49
CA VAL A 172 -0.57 -14.01 17.67
C VAL A 172 -1.94 -13.99 18.34
N LEU A 173 -2.40 -15.12 18.88
CA LEU A 173 -3.70 -15.18 19.54
C LEU A 173 -3.76 -14.37 20.83
N GLN A 174 -2.65 -14.32 21.59
CA GLN A 174 -2.55 -13.44 22.75
C GLN A 174 -2.62 -11.96 22.35
N VAL A 175 -1.92 -11.58 21.27
CA VAL A 175 -1.99 -10.22 20.72
C VAL A 175 -3.40 -9.91 20.25
N PHE A 176 -4.05 -10.82 19.52
CA PHE A 176 -5.42 -10.63 19.04
C PHE A 176 -6.39 -10.42 20.19
N GLN A 177 -6.32 -11.27 21.22
CA GLN A 177 -7.15 -11.12 22.40
C GLN A 177 -6.94 -9.76 23.07
N HIS A 178 -5.69 -9.39 23.33
CA HIS A 178 -5.35 -8.13 23.99
C HIS A 178 -5.87 -6.91 23.22
N VAL A 179 -5.67 -6.89 21.90
CA VAL A 179 -6.09 -5.80 21.02
C VAL A 179 -7.62 -5.69 20.96
N LEU A 180 -8.34 -6.81 20.81
CA LEU A 180 -9.80 -6.79 20.76
C LEU A 180 -10.42 -6.38 22.11
N GLU A 181 -9.76 -6.68 23.24
CA GLU A 181 -10.20 -6.19 24.55
C GLU A 181 -10.15 -4.67 24.68
N GLN A 182 -9.32 -3.97 23.89
CA GLN A 182 -9.27 -2.50 23.88
C GLN A 182 -10.48 -1.86 23.17
N LEU A 183 -11.25 -2.65 22.41
CA LEU A 183 -12.48 -2.18 21.77
C LEU A 183 -13.56 -2.01 22.84
N ARG A 184 -14.03 -0.76 23.00
CA ARG A 184 -15.05 -0.36 23.98
C ARG A 184 -16.46 -0.43 23.40
#